data_AF-A0A4C1VGJ7-F1
#
_entry.id   AF-A0A4C1VGJ7-F1
#
_cell.length_a   1.000
_cell.length_b   1.000
_cell.length_c   1.000
_cell.angle_alpha   90.00
_cell.angle_beta   90.00
_cell.angle_gamma   90.00
#
_symmetry.space_group_name_H-M   'P 1'
#
loop_
_entity.id
_entity.type
_entity.pdbx_description
1 polymer ?
#
loop_
_entity_poly.entity_id
_entity_poly.type
_entity_poly.pdbx_seq_one_letter_code
_entity_poly.pdbx_strand_id
1 'polypeptide(L)'
;MHIARPHRGELHVFVDASEKSYAAAVYWRIKLSEHESAVSLIAGKARVAPLKVISIPRLELQAALLGAGLASSVLTEIELNVTRRIFWTDSRTVLSWIRSDPRSFKPFVAHRLAELEEHTTVKCWRWVPTKLNVADDATRDPPTHFDETHRWFHGPDFLRKSEDEWPQETVESEQPTGEERSCTTLTLVNKEDSQVVPNVSRFSSWTRLLRSMARVLQAIDLFRVKRKVNALKHKRTATKTSSDPTWKHISKKAHTPAQKDNRRLEENDRHPLSLNCDYIRRAETLLCSRRKMF
;
A
#
# COMPACT_ATOMS: atom_id res chain seq x y z
N MET A 1 -35.43 43.68 -10.73
CA MET A 1 -35.06 42.32 -10.27
C MET A 1 -33.83 42.46 -9.38
N HIS A 2 -34.00 42.33 -8.06
CA HIS A 2 -32.88 42.25 -7.13
C HIS A 2 -32.15 40.93 -7.42
N ILE A 3 -30.97 41.00 -8.02
CA ILE A 3 -30.06 39.86 -8.08
C ILE A 3 -29.58 39.65 -6.64
N ALA A 4 -30.27 38.77 -5.92
CA ALA A 4 -29.83 38.30 -4.61
C ALA A 4 -28.38 37.85 -4.77
N ARG A 5 -27.49 38.33 -3.88
CA ARG A 5 -26.08 37.95 -3.89
C ARG A 5 -26.00 36.42 -4.01
N PRO A 6 -25.15 35.85 -4.89
CA PRO A 6 -24.99 34.41 -4.94
C PRO A 6 -24.57 33.95 -3.55
N HIS A 7 -25.44 33.16 -2.91
CA HIS A 7 -25.17 32.67 -1.57
C HIS A 7 -23.98 31.74 -1.70
N ARG A 8 -22.82 32.18 -1.20
CA ARG A 8 -21.60 31.38 -1.14
C ARG A 8 -21.82 30.29 -0.12
N GLY A 9 -21.60 29.04 -0.51
CA GLY A 9 -21.82 27.90 0.36
C GLY A 9 -20.77 26.81 0.17
N GLU A 10 -20.91 25.77 0.98
CA GLU A 10 -20.02 24.63 1.04
C GLU A 10 -20.83 23.37 0.70
N LEU A 11 -20.19 22.45 -0.04
CA LEU A 11 -20.74 21.12 -0.26
C LEU A 11 -20.15 20.14 0.75
N HIS A 12 -21.02 19.43 1.45
CA HIS A 12 -20.66 18.39 2.40
C HIS A 12 -21.16 17.05 1.88
N VAL A 13 -20.25 16.10 1.72
CA VAL A 13 -20.54 14.78 1.16
C VAL A 13 -20.28 13.74 2.23
N PHE A 14 -21.31 13.03 2.66
CA PHE A 14 -21.19 11.91 3.59
C PHE A 14 -21.21 10.62 2.80
N VAL A 15 -20.30 9.70 3.13
CA VAL A 15 -20.23 8.38 2.52
C VAL A 15 -20.23 7.32 3.60
N ASP A 16 -20.86 6.19 3.29
CA ASP A 16 -20.86 5.03 4.17
C ASP A 16 -21.00 3.72 3.36
N ALA A 17 -20.56 2.62 3.95
CA ALA A 17 -20.75 1.29 3.41
C ALA A 17 -21.02 0.23 4.47
N SER A 18 -21.96 -0.64 4.16
CA SER A 18 -22.23 -1.89 4.88
C SER A 18 -21.96 -3.09 3.98
N GLU A 19 -22.08 -4.29 4.53
CA GLU A 19 -21.98 -5.54 3.76
C GLU A 19 -23.05 -5.66 2.67
N LYS A 20 -24.18 -4.96 2.82
CA LYS A 20 -25.33 -5.06 1.92
C LYS A 20 -25.37 -3.95 0.87
N SER A 21 -24.88 -2.75 1.21
CA SER A 21 -25.00 -1.57 0.35
C SER A 21 -23.97 -0.51 0.71
N TYR A 22 -23.77 0.45 -0.19
CA TYR A 22 -22.95 1.63 0.06
C TYR A 22 -23.65 2.86 -0.50
N ALA A 23 -23.48 4.00 0.15
CA ALA A 23 -24.26 5.20 -0.12
C ALA A 23 -23.43 6.48 0.03
N ALA A 24 -23.95 7.54 -0.57
CA ALA A 24 -23.46 8.90 -0.44
C ALA A 24 -24.63 9.89 -0.32
N ALA A 25 -24.46 10.92 0.49
CA ALA A 25 -25.39 12.03 0.64
C ALA A 25 -24.66 13.37 0.53
N VAL A 26 -25.17 14.27 -0.31
CA VAL A 26 -24.59 15.59 -0.58
C VAL A 26 -25.50 16.66 0.01
N TYR A 27 -24.94 17.50 0.86
CA TYR A 27 -25.61 18.61 1.51
C TYR A 27 -25.01 19.94 1.09
N TRP A 28 -25.87 20.94 0.96
CA TRP A 28 -25.53 22.35 0.84
C TRP A 28 -25.50 22.97 2.22
N ARG A 29 -24.40 23.67 2.55
CA ARG A 29 -24.28 24.44 3.78
C ARG A 29 -24.06 25.92 3.44
N ILE A 30 -24.86 26.79 4.05
CA ILE A 30 -24.65 28.25 4.00
C ILE A 30 -24.48 28.81 5.39
N LYS A 31 -23.51 29.70 5.56
CA LYS A 31 -23.32 30.44 6.80
C LYS A 31 -24.28 31.62 6.83
N LEU A 32 -25.23 31.62 7.78
CA LEU A 32 -26.20 32.70 7.98
C LEU A 32 -25.61 33.78 8.90
N SER A 33 -24.94 33.36 9.97
CA SER A 33 -24.25 34.22 10.93
C SER A 33 -22.97 33.52 11.43
N GLU A 34 -22.20 34.15 12.33
CA GLU A 34 -21.00 33.53 12.90
C GLU A 34 -21.27 32.18 13.60
N HIS A 35 -22.45 32.00 14.18
CA HIS A 35 -22.81 30.82 14.97
C HIS A 35 -23.92 29.97 14.36
N GLU A 36 -24.48 30.38 13.22
CA GLU A 36 -25.65 29.72 12.64
C GLU A 36 -25.43 29.45 11.15
N SER A 37 -25.71 28.21 10.75
CA SER A 37 -25.66 27.77 9.36
C SER A 37 -26.89 26.96 8.99
N ALA A 38 -27.41 27.20 7.79
CA ALA A 38 -28.48 26.38 7.23
C ALA A 38 -27.86 25.24 6.42
N VAL A 39 -28.50 24.07 6.52
CA VAL A 39 -28.08 22.84 5.84
C VAL A 39 -29.29 22.26 5.12
N SER A 40 -29.11 21.86 3.86
CA SER A 40 -30.14 21.22 3.05
C SER A 40 -29.55 20.05 2.26
N LEU A 41 -30.26 18.93 2.18
CA LEU A 41 -29.92 17.85 1.26
C LEU A 41 -30.07 18.34 -0.20
N ILE A 42 -29.07 18.06 -1.03
CA ILE A 42 -29.11 18.30 -2.49
C ILE A 42 -29.38 16.98 -3.21
N ALA A 43 -28.63 15.94 -2.86
CA ALA A 43 -28.68 14.66 -3.57
C ALA A 43 -28.29 13.51 -2.64
N GLY A 44 -28.92 12.35 -2.85
CA GLY A 44 -28.55 11.10 -2.22
C GLY A 44 -28.43 10.00 -3.26
N LYS A 45 -27.49 9.07 -3.06
CA LYS A 45 -27.31 7.92 -3.94
C LYS A 45 -26.88 6.70 -3.14
N ALA A 46 -27.57 5.59 -3.33
CA ALA A 46 -27.23 4.30 -2.74
C ALA A 46 -27.07 3.23 -3.83
N ARG A 47 -26.23 2.23 -3.56
CA ARG A 47 -26.01 1.07 -4.43
C ARG A 47 -25.93 -0.20 -3.59
N VAL A 48 -26.47 -1.30 -4.12
CA VAL A 48 -26.34 -2.62 -3.51
C VAL A 48 -24.89 -3.10 -3.66
N ALA A 49 -24.37 -3.77 -2.62
CA ALA A 49 -23.05 -4.37 -2.63
C ALA A 49 -22.94 -5.43 -3.75
N PRO A 50 -21.77 -5.57 -4.41
CA PRO A 50 -21.60 -6.59 -5.43
C PRO A 50 -21.83 -8.00 -4.89
N LEU A 51 -22.43 -8.88 -5.70
CA LEU A 51 -22.60 -10.30 -5.36
C LEU A 51 -21.28 -11.01 -5.05
N LYS A 52 -20.19 -10.55 -5.68
CA LYS A 52 -18.85 -11.01 -5.34
C LYS A 52 -18.44 -10.37 -4.02
N VAL A 53 -18.25 -11.22 -3.01
CA VAL A 53 -17.78 -10.81 -1.69
C VAL A 53 -16.46 -10.04 -1.83
N ILE A 54 -16.48 -8.81 -1.33
CA ILE A 54 -15.33 -7.94 -1.15
C ILE A 54 -15.29 -7.49 0.31
N SER A 55 -14.12 -7.09 0.80
CA SER A 55 -13.96 -6.66 2.19
C SER A 55 -14.69 -5.33 2.45
N ILE A 56 -15.10 -5.11 3.70
CA ILE A 56 -15.75 -3.85 4.13
C ILE A 56 -14.90 -2.62 3.77
N PRO A 57 -13.57 -2.57 4.02
CA PRO A 57 -12.74 -1.44 3.60
C PRO A 57 -12.78 -1.13 2.09
N ARG A 58 -12.92 -2.17 1.25
CA ARG A 58 -13.07 -1.98 -0.19
C ARG A 58 -14.45 -1.43 -0.55
N LEU A 59 -15.51 -1.79 0.18
CA LEU A 59 -16.84 -1.20 0.02
C LEU A 59 -16.87 0.25 0.46
N GLU A 60 -16.23 0.57 1.59
CA GLU A 60 -16.08 1.95 2.08
C GLU A 60 -15.33 2.81 1.06
N LEU A 61 -14.25 2.30 0.45
CA LEU A 61 -13.56 2.99 -0.65
C LEU A 61 -14.46 3.21 -1.88
N GLN A 62 -15.35 2.27 -2.18
CA GLN A 62 -16.33 2.41 -3.26
C GLN A 62 -17.41 3.45 -2.91
N ALA A 63 -17.78 3.58 -1.64
CA ALA A 63 -18.66 4.65 -1.16
C ALA A 63 -18.00 6.03 -1.34
N ALA A 64 -16.71 6.14 -0.99
CA ALA A 64 -15.92 7.34 -1.21
C ALA A 64 -15.92 7.77 -2.69
N LEU A 65 -15.70 6.82 -3.60
CA LEU A 65 -15.74 7.08 -5.04
C LEU A 65 -17.15 7.45 -5.53
N LEU A 66 -18.20 6.80 -5.01
CA LEU A 66 -19.59 7.14 -5.29
C LEU A 66 -19.90 8.60 -4.88
N GLY A 67 -19.47 9.00 -3.69
CA GLY A 67 -19.63 10.36 -3.18
C GLY A 67 -18.86 11.40 -3.99
N ALA A 68 -17.62 11.11 -4.37
CA ALA A 68 -16.82 11.96 -5.24
C ALA A 68 -17.48 12.20 -6.60
N GLY A 69 -17.93 11.12 -7.25
CA GLY A 69 -18.65 11.21 -8.53
C GLY A 69 -19.97 11.96 -8.42
N LEU A 70 -20.75 11.70 -7.35
CA LEU A 70 -22.02 12.42 -7.11
C LEU A 70 -21.78 13.92 -6.89
N ALA A 71 -20.77 14.28 -6.12
CA ALA A 71 -20.40 15.67 -5.90
C ALA A 71 -19.95 16.36 -7.20
N SER A 72 -19.18 15.67 -8.04
CA SER A 72 -18.81 16.17 -9.37
C SER A 72 -20.04 16.43 -10.24
N SER A 73 -21.01 15.51 -10.28
CA SER A 73 -22.26 15.73 -11.03
C SER A 73 -23.05 16.92 -10.49
N VAL A 74 -23.17 17.06 -9.17
CA VAL A 74 -23.86 18.21 -8.55
C VAL A 74 -23.17 19.52 -8.93
N LEU A 75 -21.83 19.57 -8.92
CA LEU A 75 -21.08 20.78 -9.28
C LEU A 75 -21.25 21.20 -10.74
N THR A 76 -21.45 20.24 -11.65
CA THR A 76 -21.67 20.54 -13.07
C THR A 76 -23.04 21.19 -13.30
N GLU A 77 -24.06 20.80 -12.53
CA GLU A 77 -25.44 21.22 -12.75
C GLU A 77 -25.88 22.39 -11.85
N ILE A 78 -25.22 22.62 -10.71
CA ILE A 78 -25.66 23.60 -9.73
C ILE A 78 -25.25 25.04 -10.13
N GLU A 79 -26.20 25.96 -10.15
CA GLU A 79 -25.95 27.40 -10.41
C GLU A 79 -25.47 28.18 -9.17
N LEU A 80 -25.11 27.48 -8.09
CA LEU A 80 -24.68 28.08 -6.82
C LEU A 80 -23.15 28.26 -6.77
N ASN A 81 -22.71 29.27 -6.02
CA ASN A 81 -21.28 29.54 -5.84
C ASN A 81 -20.70 28.65 -4.73
N VAL A 82 -20.17 27.50 -5.12
CA VAL A 82 -19.53 26.56 -4.21
C VAL A 82 -18.11 27.03 -3.87
N THR A 83 -17.90 27.36 -2.60
CA THR A 83 -16.60 27.85 -2.10
C THR A 83 -15.69 26.72 -1.63
N ARG A 84 -16.25 25.66 -1.06
CA ARG A 84 -15.51 24.54 -0.49
C ARG A 84 -16.30 23.24 -0.66
N ARG A 85 -15.56 22.13 -0.72
CA ARG A 85 -16.08 20.77 -0.76
C ARG A 85 -15.43 19.99 0.37
N ILE A 86 -16.22 19.28 1.16
CA ILE A 86 -15.75 18.49 2.30
C ILE A 86 -16.40 17.11 2.20
N PHE A 87 -15.58 16.08 2.27
CA PHE A 87 -16.00 14.68 2.24
C PHE A 87 -15.81 14.09 3.62
N TRP A 88 -16.83 13.37 4.10
CA TRP A 88 -16.93 12.80 5.43
C TRP A 88 -17.05 11.29 5.32
N THR A 89 -16.17 10.60 6.04
CA THR A 89 -16.23 9.14 6.21
C THR A 89 -15.90 8.81 7.66
N ASP A 90 -16.54 7.77 8.19
CA ASP A 90 -16.20 7.20 9.49
C ASP A 90 -15.12 6.10 9.40
N SER A 91 -14.78 5.66 8.18
CA SER A 91 -13.70 4.71 7.93
C SER A 91 -12.33 5.38 8.00
N ARG A 92 -11.65 5.16 9.12
CA ARG A 92 -10.22 5.52 9.29
C ARG A 92 -9.32 4.77 8.32
N THR A 93 -9.69 3.55 7.94
CA THR A 93 -8.97 2.76 6.95
C THR A 93 -8.94 3.47 5.60
N VAL A 94 -10.10 3.95 5.13
CA VAL A 94 -10.18 4.70 3.86
C VAL A 94 -9.42 6.01 3.96
N LEU A 95 -9.50 6.73 5.09
CA LEU A 95 -8.71 7.95 5.29
C LEU A 95 -7.20 7.71 5.23
N SER A 96 -6.72 6.65 5.88
CA SER A 96 -5.32 6.22 5.80
C SER A 96 -4.89 5.93 4.35
N TRP A 97 -5.73 5.21 3.61
CA TRP A 97 -5.48 4.90 2.20
C TRP A 97 -5.42 6.16 1.32
N ILE A 98 -6.34 7.11 1.53
CA ILE A 98 -6.36 8.39 0.80
C ILE A 98 -5.12 9.24 1.10
N ARG A 99 -4.59 9.16 2.32
CA ARG A 99 -3.37 9.89 2.73
C ARG A 99 -2.08 9.24 2.25
N SER A 100 -2.14 7.98 1.84
CA SER A 100 -0.99 7.17 1.44
C SER A 100 -0.77 7.18 -0.08
N ASP A 101 0.41 6.79 -0.55
CA ASP A 101 0.68 6.65 -1.99
C ASP A 101 -0.12 5.47 -2.57
N PRO A 102 -1.00 5.66 -3.57
CA PRO A 102 -1.77 4.58 -4.19
C PRO A 102 -0.92 3.37 -4.63
N ARG A 103 0.35 3.59 -4.99
CA ARG A 103 1.28 2.54 -5.44
C ARG A 103 1.66 1.55 -4.35
N SER A 104 1.49 1.90 -3.08
CA SER A 104 1.73 1.00 -1.95
C SER A 104 0.64 -0.04 -1.77
N PHE A 105 -0.47 0.01 -2.51
CA PHE A 105 -1.60 -0.92 -2.33
C PHE A 105 -1.80 -1.90 -3.50
N LYS A 106 -2.49 -3.00 -3.24
CA LYS A 106 -2.90 -3.97 -4.27
C LYS A 106 -3.73 -3.29 -5.38
N PRO A 107 -3.75 -3.84 -6.61
CA PRO A 107 -4.36 -3.18 -7.77
C PRO A 107 -5.79 -2.66 -7.58
N PHE A 108 -6.63 -3.38 -6.82
CA PHE A 108 -8.00 -2.93 -6.55
C PHE A 108 -8.04 -1.57 -5.84
N VAL A 109 -7.34 -1.45 -4.72
CA VAL A 109 -7.29 -0.23 -3.91
C VAL A 109 -6.53 0.86 -4.66
N ALA A 110 -5.37 0.51 -5.24
CA ALA A 110 -4.53 1.45 -5.99
C ALA A 110 -5.28 2.15 -7.14
N HIS A 111 -6.02 1.39 -7.96
CA HIS A 111 -6.75 1.98 -9.09
C HIS A 111 -7.90 2.89 -8.64
N ARG A 112 -8.55 2.57 -7.51
CA ARG A 112 -9.70 3.34 -7.00
C ARG A 112 -9.25 4.59 -6.28
N LEU A 113 -8.10 4.54 -5.59
CA LEU A 113 -7.45 5.75 -5.08
C LEU A 113 -7.03 6.68 -6.21
N ALA A 114 -6.42 6.16 -7.28
CA ALA A 114 -6.06 6.97 -8.45
C ALA A 114 -7.28 7.63 -9.09
N GLU A 115 -8.39 6.90 -9.24
CA GLU A 115 -9.66 7.46 -9.72
C GLU A 115 -10.22 8.53 -8.76
N LEU A 116 -10.13 8.30 -7.44
CA LEU A 116 -10.58 9.25 -6.43
C LEU A 116 -9.78 10.57 -6.43
N GLU A 117 -8.48 10.49 -6.72
CA GLU A 117 -7.57 11.63 -6.86
C GLU A 117 -7.91 12.52 -8.07
N GLU A 118 -8.61 12.00 -9.09
CA GLU A 118 -9.09 12.81 -10.23
C GLU A 118 -10.21 13.77 -9.80
N HIS A 119 -10.96 13.43 -8.75
CA HIS A 119 -12.14 14.18 -8.29
C HIS A 119 -11.89 15.00 -7.02
N THR A 120 -11.01 14.52 -6.14
CA THR A 120 -10.85 15.03 -4.78
C THR A 120 -9.38 15.22 -4.41
N THR A 121 -9.12 15.92 -3.30
CA THR A 121 -7.78 16.08 -2.74
C THR A 121 -7.75 15.59 -1.31
N VAL A 122 -6.62 15.11 -0.82
CA VAL A 122 -6.48 14.60 0.56
C VAL A 122 -7.02 15.58 1.61
N LYS A 123 -6.81 16.89 1.40
CA LYS A 123 -7.22 17.96 2.34
C LYS A 123 -8.73 18.14 2.47
N CYS A 124 -9.52 17.66 1.51
CA CYS A 124 -10.98 17.78 1.58
C CYS A 124 -11.65 16.61 2.31
N TRP A 125 -10.91 15.58 2.70
CA TRP A 125 -11.43 14.44 3.45
C TRP A 125 -11.29 14.65 4.96
N ARG A 126 -12.39 14.41 5.69
CA ARG A 126 -12.47 14.50 7.14
C ARG A 126 -13.11 13.24 7.74
N TRP A 127 -12.68 12.93 8.95
CA TRP A 127 -13.30 11.87 9.74
C TRP A 127 -14.59 12.37 10.41
N VAL A 128 -15.59 11.49 10.51
CA VAL A 128 -16.81 11.69 11.29
C VAL A 128 -17.07 10.45 12.14
N PRO A 129 -17.53 10.55 13.41
CA PRO A 129 -17.99 9.39 14.16
C PRO A 129 -19.17 8.71 13.47
N THR A 130 -19.21 7.38 13.43
CA THR A 130 -20.31 6.60 12.82
C THR A 130 -21.70 7.07 13.25
N LYS A 131 -21.89 7.39 14.54
CA LYS A 131 -23.19 7.89 15.05
C LYS A 131 -23.62 9.22 14.43
N LEU A 132 -22.68 10.05 13.99
CA LEU A 132 -22.92 11.33 13.34
C LEU A 132 -22.86 11.24 11.80
N ASN A 133 -22.52 10.07 11.25
CA ASN A 133 -22.51 9.85 9.82
C ASN A 133 -23.95 9.58 9.34
N VAL A 134 -24.53 10.53 8.60
CA VAL A 134 -25.89 10.41 8.06
C VAL A 134 -26.00 9.42 6.90
N ALA A 135 -24.88 9.08 6.25
CA ALA A 135 -24.90 8.11 5.16
C ALA A 135 -25.20 6.67 5.66
N ASP A 136 -24.96 6.38 6.94
CA ASP A 136 -25.29 5.12 7.62
C ASP A 136 -26.81 4.81 7.56
N ASP A 137 -27.67 5.84 7.51
CA ASP A 137 -29.12 5.65 7.38
C ASP A 137 -29.53 5.04 6.03
N ALA A 138 -28.70 5.18 5.00
CA ALA A 138 -28.95 4.64 3.67
C ALA A 138 -28.29 3.27 3.43
N THR A 139 -27.40 2.84 4.31
CA THR A 139 -26.69 1.55 4.22
C THR A 139 -27.21 0.51 5.21
N ARG A 140 -27.99 0.96 6.21
CA ARG A 140 -28.71 0.13 7.18
C ARG A 140 -30.10 -0.25 6.70
N ASP A 141 -30.73 -1.14 7.47
CA ASP A 141 -32.13 -1.47 7.27
C ASP A 141 -32.99 -0.21 7.47
N PRO A 142 -34.08 -0.02 6.69
CA PRO A 142 -34.86 1.22 6.72
C PRO A 142 -35.32 1.56 8.14
N PRO A 143 -35.12 2.80 8.61
CA PRO A 143 -35.57 3.19 9.94
C PRO A 143 -37.10 3.11 10.01
N THR A 144 -37.64 2.73 11.17
CA THR A 144 -39.09 2.58 11.40
C THR A 144 -39.85 3.89 11.19
N HIS A 145 -39.16 5.03 11.32
CA HIS A 145 -39.70 6.37 11.07
C HIS A 145 -38.76 7.12 10.11
N PHE A 146 -39.06 7.06 8.82
CA PHE A 146 -38.38 7.83 7.77
C PHE A 146 -39.32 8.91 7.26
N ASP A 147 -39.55 9.93 8.09
CA ASP A 147 -40.41 11.07 7.78
C ASP A 147 -39.60 12.33 7.44
N GLU A 148 -40.29 13.44 7.17
CA GLU A 148 -39.67 14.72 6.82
C GLU A 148 -38.74 15.26 7.91
N THR A 149 -38.96 14.85 9.18
CA THR A 149 -38.13 15.30 10.32
C THR A 149 -36.83 14.51 10.45
N HIS A 150 -36.66 13.45 9.65
CA HIS A 150 -35.51 12.58 9.70
C HIS A 150 -34.21 13.33 9.38
N ARG A 151 -33.13 12.98 10.11
CA ARG A 151 -31.80 13.61 9.96
C ARG A 151 -31.23 13.55 8.54
N TRP A 152 -31.69 12.60 7.73
CA TRP A 152 -31.36 12.47 6.31
C TRP A 152 -31.73 13.71 5.48
N PHE A 153 -32.87 14.34 5.75
CA PHE A 153 -33.32 15.52 4.98
C PHE A 153 -32.67 16.81 5.46
N HIS A 154 -32.31 16.84 6.75
CA HIS A 154 -31.82 18.02 7.45
C HIS A 154 -30.31 18.08 7.63
N GLY A 155 -29.61 16.96 7.41
CA GLY A 155 -28.20 16.79 7.70
C GLY A 155 -27.91 16.64 9.20
N PRO A 156 -26.65 16.32 9.56
CA PRO A 156 -26.26 16.18 10.95
C PRO A 156 -26.14 17.55 11.64
N ASP A 157 -26.54 17.60 12.91
CA ASP A 157 -26.63 18.85 13.68
C ASP A 157 -25.31 19.61 13.78
N PHE A 158 -24.17 18.91 13.80
CA PHE A 158 -22.86 19.56 13.90
C PHE A 158 -22.55 20.47 12.70
N LEU A 159 -23.15 20.22 11.52
CA LEU A 159 -22.96 21.10 10.37
C LEU A 159 -23.64 22.46 10.53
N ARG A 160 -24.62 22.59 11.42
CA ARG A 160 -25.25 23.89 11.72
C ARG A 160 -24.39 24.77 12.61
N LYS A 161 -23.45 24.15 13.31
CA LYS A 161 -22.51 24.79 14.24
C LYS A 161 -21.26 25.33 13.50
N SER A 162 -20.40 26.03 14.24
CA SER A 162 -19.10 26.48 13.72
C SER A 162 -18.19 25.28 13.42
N GLU A 163 -17.21 25.47 12.52
CA GLU A 163 -16.24 24.42 12.15
C GLU A 163 -15.39 23.95 13.34
N ASP A 164 -15.24 24.79 14.37
CA ASP A 164 -14.52 24.47 15.60
C ASP A 164 -15.22 23.37 16.43
N GLU A 165 -16.55 23.26 16.30
CA GLU A 165 -17.35 22.23 16.95
C GLU A 165 -17.50 20.96 16.10
N TRP A 166 -16.93 20.92 14.89
CA TRP A 166 -17.02 19.73 14.05
C TRP A 166 -16.15 18.60 14.58
N PRO A 167 -16.51 17.34 14.28
CA PRO A 167 -15.72 16.21 14.69
C PRO A 167 -14.27 16.31 14.21
N GLN A 168 -13.37 15.99 15.13
CA GLN A 168 -11.94 15.90 14.91
C GLN A 168 -11.51 14.45 15.05
N GLU A 169 -10.57 14.05 14.21
CA GLU A 169 -10.02 12.70 14.26
C GLU A 169 -9.14 12.54 15.49
N THR A 170 -9.41 11.52 16.30
CA THR A 170 -8.50 11.08 17.35
C THR A 170 -7.34 10.31 16.74
N VAL A 171 -6.11 10.67 17.09
CA VAL A 171 -4.90 9.99 16.62
C VAL A 171 -4.84 8.60 17.24
N GLU A 172 -5.21 7.58 16.47
CA GLU A 172 -5.07 6.17 16.83
C GLU A 172 -4.08 5.50 15.86
N SER A 173 -3.30 4.52 16.35
CA SER A 173 -2.35 3.79 15.52
C SER A 173 -3.08 2.98 14.45
N GLU A 174 -2.72 3.21 13.19
CA GLU A 174 -3.27 2.45 12.06
C GLU A 174 -2.83 0.99 12.11
N GLN A 175 -3.78 0.07 11.89
CA GLN A 175 -3.52 -1.36 11.81
C GLN A 175 -3.34 -1.75 10.33
N PRO A 176 -2.38 -2.63 9.99
CA PRO A 176 -2.20 -3.08 8.62
C PRO A 176 -3.44 -3.85 8.15
N THR A 177 -3.93 -3.47 6.97
CA THR A 177 -5.19 -4.00 6.40
C THR A 177 -4.99 -5.26 5.56
N GLY A 178 -3.73 -5.56 5.22
CA GLY A 178 -3.36 -6.61 4.29
C GLY A 178 -3.58 -6.22 2.83
N GLU A 179 -4.00 -4.99 2.53
CA GLU A 179 -4.06 -4.41 1.18
C GLU A 179 -2.75 -3.76 0.76
N GLU A 180 -1.86 -3.51 1.70
CA GLU A 180 -0.51 -3.01 1.46
C GLU A 180 0.27 -4.06 0.66
N ARG A 181 0.97 -3.61 -0.39
CA ARG A 181 1.90 -4.45 -1.13
C ARG A 181 3.04 -4.80 -0.18
N SER A 182 3.19 -6.08 0.12
CA SER A 182 4.42 -6.58 0.72
C SER A 182 5.54 -6.36 -0.30
N CYS A 183 6.27 -5.25 -0.15
CA CYS A 183 7.53 -5.07 -0.84
C CYS A 183 8.45 -6.13 -0.26
N THR A 184 8.57 -7.27 -0.95
CA THR A 184 9.63 -8.22 -0.65
C THR A 184 10.90 -7.52 -1.07
N THR A 185 11.46 -6.72 -0.18
CA THR A 185 12.81 -6.20 -0.33
C THR A 185 13.67 -7.45 -0.40
N LEU A 186 14.05 -7.83 -1.62
CA LEU A 186 15.13 -8.78 -1.85
C LEU A 186 16.38 -8.06 -1.37
N THR A 187 16.59 -8.07 -0.07
CA THR A 187 17.88 -7.71 0.50
C THR A 187 18.82 -8.75 -0.07
N LEU A 188 19.60 -8.36 -1.08
CA LEU A 188 20.81 -9.08 -1.44
C LEU A 188 21.69 -8.97 -0.20
N VAL A 189 21.49 -9.89 0.73
CA VAL A 189 22.49 -10.19 1.74
C VAL A 189 23.62 -10.79 0.93
N ASN A 190 24.52 -9.93 0.46
CA ASN A 190 25.90 -10.31 0.41
C ASN A 190 26.21 -10.71 1.84
N LYS A 191 26.00 -11.99 2.17
CA LYS A 191 26.73 -12.56 3.30
C LYS A 191 28.15 -12.21 2.93
N GLU A 192 28.75 -11.29 3.69
CA GLU A 192 30.20 -11.22 3.73
C GLU A 192 30.63 -12.67 3.90
N ASP A 193 31.27 -13.19 2.86
CA ASP A 193 31.61 -14.60 2.72
C ASP A 193 32.13 -15.05 4.09
N SER A 194 31.33 -15.86 4.81
CA SER A 194 31.83 -16.54 6.01
C SER A 194 33.08 -17.26 5.52
N GLN A 195 34.24 -16.77 5.98
CA GLN A 195 35.51 -16.88 5.28
C GLN A 195 35.63 -18.20 4.51
N VAL A 196 35.72 -18.15 3.18
CA VAL A 196 35.90 -19.34 2.31
C VAL A 196 37.32 -19.87 2.45
N VAL A 197 37.70 -20.18 3.68
CA VAL A 197 39.05 -20.47 4.13
C VAL A 197 38.95 -21.71 5.02
N PRO A 198 39.71 -22.79 4.75
CA PRO A 198 39.75 -23.98 5.59
C PRO A 198 40.03 -23.63 7.06
N ASN A 199 39.26 -24.21 7.97
CA ASN A 199 39.47 -24.01 9.40
C ASN A 199 40.85 -24.53 9.81
N VAL A 200 41.69 -23.62 10.32
CA VAL A 200 43.10 -23.85 10.66
C VAL A 200 43.26 -24.93 11.73
N SER A 201 42.33 -25.02 12.69
CA SER A 201 42.42 -25.97 13.81
C SER A 201 42.28 -27.44 13.41
N ARG A 202 41.87 -27.72 12.17
CA ARG A 202 41.72 -29.10 11.65
C ARG A 202 43.01 -29.69 11.08
N PHE A 203 44.10 -28.94 11.07
CA PHE A 203 45.36 -29.36 10.47
C PHE A 203 46.48 -29.43 11.50
N SER A 204 47.09 -30.60 11.63
CA SER A 204 48.29 -30.82 12.45
C SER A 204 49.60 -30.44 11.74
N SER A 205 49.54 -29.98 10.48
CA SER A 205 50.72 -29.62 9.68
C SER A 205 50.47 -28.39 8.81
N TRP A 206 51.41 -27.44 8.90
CA TRP A 206 51.39 -26.18 8.15
C TRP A 206 51.39 -26.38 6.62
N THR A 207 52.14 -27.36 6.10
CA THR A 207 52.20 -27.65 4.65
C THR A 207 50.89 -28.21 4.10
N ARG A 208 50.18 -29.01 4.91
CA ARG A 208 48.87 -29.56 4.55
C ARG A 208 47.82 -28.46 4.50
N LEU A 209 47.87 -27.54 5.46
CA LEU A 209 47.01 -26.36 5.49
C LEU A 209 47.24 -25.47 4.25
N LEU A 210 48.50 -25.18 3.89
CA LEU A 210 48.85 -24.36 2.72
C LEU A 210 48.37 -24.96 1.39
N ARG A 211 48.54 -26.27 1.17
CA ARG A 211 48.05 -26.95 -0.05
C ARG A 211 46.53 -26.93 -0.16
N SER A 212 45.85 -27.20 0.94
CA SER A 212 44.39 -27.13 1.00
C SER A 212 43.90 -25.72 0.70
N MET A 213 44.57 -24.70 1.23
CA MET A 213 44.28 -23.30 0.94
C MET A 213 44.42 -22.97 -0.56
N ALA A 214 45.51 -23.40 -1.21
CA ALA A 214 45.75 -23.13 -2.63
C ALA A 214 44.70 -23.76 -3.56
N ARG A 215 44.24 -24.99 -3.26
CA ARG A 215 43.21 -25.67 -4.07
C ARG A 215 41.84 -25.01 -3.97
N VAL A 216 41.47 -24.58 -2.77
CA VAL A 216 40.23 -23.84 -2.55
C VAL A 216 40.26 -22.54 -3.35
N LEU A 217 41.36 -21.79 -3.30
CA LEU A 217 41.53 -20.55 -4.07
C LEU A 217 41.49 -20.78 -5.59
N GLN A 218 42.13 -21.83 -6.12
CA GLN A 218 42.08 -22.19 -7.56
C GLN A 218 40.67 -22.52 -8.04
N ALA A 219 39.91 -23.28 -7.24
CA ALA A 219 38.53 -23.63 -7.59
C ALA A 219 37.66 -22.38 -7.67
N ILE A 220 37.79 -21.47 -6.69
CA ILE A 220 37.07 -20.20 -6.67
C ILE A 220 37.34 -19.38 -7.94
N ASP A 221 38.59 -19.30 -8.40
CA ASP A 221 38.96 -18.58 -9.62
C ASP A 221 38.35 -19.22 -10.89
N LEU A 222 38.39 -20.54 -11.02
CA LEU A 222 37.80 -21.25 -12.16
C LEU A 222 36.28 -21.04 -12.25
N PHE A 223 35.58 -21.07 -11.12
CA PHE A 223 34.14 -20.86 -11.09
C PHE A 223 33.75 -19.39 -11.33
N ARG A 224 34.57 -18.43 -10.89
CA ARG A 224 34.37 -17.00 -11.17
C ARG A 224 34.56 -16.67 -12.66
N VAL A 225 35.55 -17.26 -13.34
CA VAL A 225 35.76 -17.09 -14.79
C VAL A 225 34.61 -17.69 -15.61
N LYS A 226 34.15 -18.90 -15.30
CA LYS A 226 32.98 -19.51 -15.96
C LYS A 226 31.70 -18.69 -15.78
N ARG A 227 31.48 -18.09 -14.60
CA ARG A 227 30.36 -17.16 -14.38
C ARG A 227 30.44 -15.93 -15.30
N LYS A 228 31.61 -15.31 -15.48
CA LYS A 228 31.78 -14.16 -16.39
C LYS A 228 31.55 -14.53 -17.87
N VAL A 229 32.07 -15.66 -18.33
CA VAL A 229 31.87 -16.14 -19.72
C VAL A 229 30.40 -16.47 -19.99
N ASN A 230 29.72 -17.11 -19.05
CA ASN A 230 28.28 -17.40 -19.17
C ASN A 230 27.43 -16.13 -19.08
N ALA A 231 27.80 -15.15 -18.25
CA ALA A 231 27.14 -13.85 -18.19
C ALA A 231 27.32 -13.03 -19.48
N LEU A 232 28.49 -13.09 -20.11
CA LEU A 232 28.75 -12.47 -21.42
C LEU A 232 27.97 -13.16 -22.55
N LYS A 233 27.80 -14.48 -22.50
CA LYS A 233 26.94 -15.23 -23.42
C LYS A 233 25.45 -14.91 -23.22
N HIS A 234 25.01 -14.59 -22.00
CA HIS A 234 23.64 -14.14 -21.73
C HIS A 234 23.36 -12.66 -22.04
N LYS A 235 24.38 -11.86 -22.39
CA LYS A 235 24.19 -10.46 -22.85
C LYS A 235 23.83 -10.32 -24.34
N ARG A 236 23.58 -11.42 -25.06
CA ARG A 236 23.03 -11.40 -26.43
C ARG A 236 21.77 -12.25 -26.53
N THR A 237 20.66 -11.70 -26.05
CA THR A 237 19.31 -11.95 -26.60
C THR A 237 18.38 -10.84 -26.11
N ALA A 238 18.53 -9.66 -26.72
CA ALA A 238 17.52 -8.61 -26.68
C ALA A 238 17.45 -7.98 -28.07
N THR A 239 16.63 -8.60 -28.92
CA THR A 239 15.71 -7.96 -29.89
C THR A 239 15.07 -9.07 -30.74
N LYS A 240 13.78 -9.34 -30.49
CA LYS A 240 12.87 -9.74 -31.57
C LYS A 240 11.70 -8.76 -31.54
N THR A 241 11.76 -7.84 -32.48
CA THR A 241 10.63 -7.10 -32.99
C THR A 241 9.69 -8.05 -33.74
N SER A 242 8.39 -7.83 -33.54
CA SER A 242 7.28 -8.12 -34.46
C SER A 242 6.76 -9.56 -34.64
N SER A 243 5.42 -9.65 -34.56
CA SER A 243 4.47 -10.70 -34.95
C SER A 243 4.14 -11.86 -33.97
N ASP A 244 3.00 -11.67 -33.27
CA ASP A 244 2.12 -12.66 -32.61
C ASP A 244 1.64 -13.75 -33.63
N PRO A 245 1.01 -14.91 -33.29
CA PRO A 245 0.18 -15.19 -32.10
C PRO A 245 0.28 -16.63 -31.52
N THR A 246 -0.61 -16.94 -30.56
CA THR A 246 -1.02 -18.26 -30.03
C THR A 246 -0.42 -18.72 -28.69
N TRP A 247 -0.94 -18.15 -27.60
CA TRP A 247 -0.95 -18.82 -26.30
C TRP A 247 -2.13 -19.82 -26.26
N LYS A 248 -1.81 -21.11 -26.27
CA LYS A 248 -2.73 -22.21 -25.93
C LYS A 248 -2.02 -23.16 -24.97
N HIS A 249 -2.59 -23.27 -23.76
CA HIS A 249 -2.47 -24.34 -22.76
C HIS A 249 -1.05 -24.66 -22.27
N ILE A 250 -0.77 -24.68 -20.96
CA ILE A 250 -1.05 -25.82 -20.08
C ILE A 250 -1.04 -25.38 -18.59
N SER A 251 -2.21 -25.54 -17.96
CA SER A 251 -2.51 -26.11 -16.63
C SER A 251 -1.40 -26.34 -15.57
N LYS A 252 -1.64 -25.74 -14.38
CA LYS A 252 -1.66 -26.27 -12.98
C LYS A 252 -0.43 -27.12 -12.49
N LYS A 253 0.23 -26.87 -11.35
CA LYS A 253 -0.23 -27.03 -9.94
C LYS A 253 0.89 -26.55 -8.98
N ALA A 254 0.59 -25.70 -7.99
CA ALA A 254 0.58 -25.99 -6.55
C ALA A 254 1.97 -26.20 -5.86
N HIS A 255 2.35 -25.25 -5.00
CA HIS A 255 3.33 -25.46 -3.93
C HIS A 255 2.72 -25.00 -2.60
N THR A 256 2.56 -25.97 -1.70
CA THR A 256 2.13 -25.82 -0.30
C THR A 256 3.36 -25.44 0.56
N PRO A 257 3.23 -24.65 1.63
CA PRO A 257 4.37 -24.06 2.32
C PRO A 257 4.99 -25.03 3.34
N ALA A 258 6.32 -25.11 3.34
CA ALA A 258 7.08 -25.85 4.35
C ALA A 258 7.19 -25.05 5.66
N GLN A 259 6.98 -25.77 6.76
CA GLN A 259 7.00 -25.30 8.14
C GLN A 259 8.31 -24.59 8.53
N LYS A 260 8.14 -23.48 9.27
CA LYS A 260 9.18 -22.79 10.03
C LYS A 260 9.45 -23.59 11.30
N ASP A 261 10.65 -24.13 11.44
CA ASP A 261 11.12 -24.72 12.70
C ASP A 261 12.11 -23.74 13.35
N ASN A 262 11.69 -23.17 14.49
CA ASN A 262 12.48 -22.27 15.31
C ASN A 262 13.37 -23.12 16.22
N ARG A 263 14.70 -23.08 16.00
CA ARG A 263 15.66 -23.42 17.05
C ARG A 263 16.66 -22.30 17.24
N ARG A 264 16.53 -21.65 18.40
CA ARG A 264 17.56 -20.84 19.04
C ARG A 264 18.83 -21.69 19.18
N LEU A 265 19.96 -21.16 18.74
CA LEU A 265 21.26 -21.57 19.23
C LEU A 265 21.94 -20.33 19.78
N GLU A 266 22.29 -20.45 21.04
CA GLU A 266 22.85 -19.46 21.94
C GLU A 266 24.25 -19.02 21.49
N GLU A 267 24.58 -17.78 21.82
CA GLU A 267 25.93 -17.24 21.77
C GLU A 267 26.89 -18.14 22.56
N ASN A 268 28.04 -18.40 21.97
CA ASN A 268 29.22 -18.75 22.74
C ASN A 268 30.40 -17.96 22.18
N ASP A 269 30.63 -16.81 22.80
CA ASP A 269 31.88 -16.07 22.70
C ASP A 269 33.02 -16.87 23.30
N ARG A 270 34.13 -17.00 22.55
CA ARG A 270 35.52 -17.03 23.02
C ARG A 270 36.49 -16.98 21.83
N HIS A 271 37.13 -15.80 21.71
CA HIS A 271 38.27 -15.32 20.91
C HIS A 271 39.28 -16.34 20.31
N PRO A 272 40.16 -15.96 19.34
CA PRO A 272 40.28 -14.72 18.57
C PRO A 272 40.04 -14.93 17.06
N LEU A 273 39.38 -13.97 16.42
CA LEU A 273 39.43 -13.83 14.97
C LEU A 273 40.85 -13.40 14.58
N SER A 274 41.62 -14.27 13.94
CA SER A 274 42.51 -13.87 12.83
C SER A 274 43.28 -15.06 12.26
N LEU A 275 43.02 -15.39 11.00
CA LEU A 275 44.12 -15.49 10.05
C LEU A 275 43.70 -14.87 8.73
N ASN A 276 43.78 -13.55 8.71
CA ASN A 276 43.83 -12.77 7.50
C ASN A 276 45.14 -11.97 7.60
N CYS A 277 46.19 -12.39 6.90
CA CYS A 277 47.08 -11.37 6.32
C CYS A 277 47.01 -11.54 4.82
N ASP A 278 45.79 -11.21 4.41
CA ASP A 278 45.13 -11.14 3.12
C ASP A 278 44.85 -12.51 2.48
N TYR A 279 45.56 -13.50 2.95
CA TYR A 279 46.15 -14.44 2.07
C TYR A 279 46.47 -15.71 2.90
N ILE A 280 47.57 -16.43 2.84
CA ILE A 280 48.88 -15.91 3.21
C ILE A 280 49.73 -16.08 1.95
N ARG A 281 50.03 -14.89 1.42
CA ARG A 281 50.09 -14.48 0.00
C ARG A 281 49.44 -15.40 -1.07
N ARG A 282 48.10 -15.41 -1.16
CA ARG A 282 47.25 -16.25 -2.03
C ARG A 282 47.87 -17.63 -2.19
N ALA A 283 48.05 -18.22 -1.00
CA ALA A 283 48.79 -19.43 -0.67
C ALA A 283 50.08 -19.55 -1.49
N GLU A 284 50.95 -18.59 -1.21
CA GLU A 284 52.21 -18.21 -1.86
C GLU A 284 52.20 -18.27 -3.40
N THR A 285 51.28 -17.47 -3.98
CA THR A 285 51.04 -17.41 -5.43
C THR A 285 50.72 -18.78 -6.00
N LEU A 286 49.77 -19.43 -5.33
CA LEU A 286 49.27 -20.76 -5.61
C LEU A 286 50.42 -21.79 -5.69
N LEU A 287 51.36 -21.61 -4.76
CA LEU A 287 52.62 -22.33 -4.57
C LEU A 287 53.64 -22.14 -5.73
N CYS A 288 53.62 -20.95 -6.36
CA CYS A 288 54.47 -20.45 -7.47
C CYS A 288 54.42 -21.27 -8.80
N SER A 289 53.48 -21.01 -9.72
CA SER A 289 53.57 -21.19 -11.21
C SER A 289 54.27 -22.41 -11.90
N ARG A 290 54.48 -23.58 -11.25
CA ARG A 290 55.25 -24.78 -11.73
C ARG A 290 56.76 -24.68 -11.45
N ARG A 291 57.34 -25.69 -10.80
CA ARG A 291 58.73 -26.08 -11.11
C ARG A 291 58.75 -26.53 -12.59
N LYS A 292 59.12 -25.61 -13.48
CA LYS A 292 59.57 -25.77 -14.90
C LYS A 292 58.59 -26.34 -15.94
N MET A 293 58.61 -25.77 -17.15
CA MET A 293 58.37 -26.57 -18.36
C MET A 293 59.48 -27.64 -18.39
N PHE A 294 59.09 -28.91 -18.52
CA PHE A 294 59.94 -30.12 -18.46
C PHE A 294 60.36 -30.57 -17.05
#